data_AF-A0A413RP41-F1
#
_entry.id   AF-A0A413RP41-F1
#
_cell.length_a   1.000
_cell.length_b   1.000
_cell.length_c   1.000
_cell.angle_alpha   90.00
_cell.angle_beta   90.00
_cell.angle_gamma   90.00
#
_symmetry.space_group_name_H-M   'P 1'
#
loop_
_entity.id
_entity.type
_entity.pdbx_description
1 polymer ?
#
loop_
_entity_poly.entity_id
_entity_poly.type
_entity_poly.pdbx_seq_one_letter_code
_entity_poly.pdbx_strand_id
1 'polypeptide(L)'
;MKLDPASREYATWPLAAIPDGGGLEVTFDEGATWHGLTVIDDEARILIAGPDATGNPGETVVLPRGFHYPRIRATISPELLVRAAGEINVA
;
A
#
# COMPACT_ATOMS: atom_id res chain seq x y z
N MET A 1 -9.65 -6.45 -0.81
CA MET A 1 -9.89 -5.62 -2.00
C MET A 1 -9.74 -6.48 -3.25
N LYS A 2 -10.57 -6.27 -4.27
CA LYS A 2 -10.39 -6.87 -5.60
C LYS A 2 -9.98 -5.77 -6.58
N LEU A 3 -8.91 -5.97 -7.33
CA LEU A 3 -8.41 -5.03 -8.33
C LEU A 3 -8.44 -5.68 -9.71
N ASP A 4 -9.05 -5.01 -10.67
CA ASP A 4 -9.01 -5.45 -12.07
C ASP A 4 -7.61 -5.23 -12.69
N PRO A 5 -7.06 -6.17 -13.48
CA PRO A 5 -5.71 -6.10 -14.01
C PRO A 5 -5.42 -4.87 -14.86
N ALA A 6 -6.43 -4.28 -15.50
CA ALA A 6 -6.30 -3.08 -16.33
C ALA A 6 -6.62 -1.79 -15.58
N SER A 7 -6.98 -1.89 -14.30
CA SER A 7 -7.49 -0.78 -13.50
C SER A 7 -6.48 -0.27 -12.46
N ARG A 8 -6.85 0.84 -11.83
CA ARG A 8 -6.15 1.44 -10.69
C ARG A 8 -7.13 1.82 -9.62
N GLU A 9 -6.69 1.73 -8.38
CA GLU A 9 -7.50 2.12 -7.24
C GLU A 9 -6.61 2.52 -6.06
N TYR A 10 -7.09 3.42 -5.22
CA TYR A 10 -6.42 3.73 -3.96
C TYR A 10 -6.68 2.61 -2.97
N ALA A 11 -5.62 1.92 -2.56
CA ALA A 11 -5.67 1.11 -1.36
C ALA A 11 -5.59 2.05 -0.14
N THR A 12 -6.59 1.98 0.75
CA THR A 12 -6.68 2.81 1.95
C THR A 12 -6.73 1.95 3.20
N TRP A 13 -6.11 2.47 4.27
CA TRP A 13 -6.06 1.82 5.57
C TRP A 13 -6.33 2.85 6.66
N PRO A 14 -7.37 2.63 7.49
CA PRO A 14 -7.63 3.51 8.62
C PRO A 14 -6.52 3.35 9.65
N LEU A 15 -6.05 4.47 10.17
CA LEU A 15 -5.06 4.57 11.23
C LEU A 15 -5.76 4.80 12.57
N ALA A 16 -5.27 4.13 13.62
CA ALA A 16 -5.73 4.41 14.98
C ALA A 16 -5.05 5.65 15.57
N ALA A 17 -3.85 5.97 15.08
CA ALA A 17 -3.07 7.16 15.41
C ALA A 17 -2.07 7.42 14.27
N ILE A 18 -1.78 8.69 14.03
CA ILE A 18 -0.71 9.11 13.13
C ILE A 18 0.60 9.13 13.94
N PRO A 19 1.69 8.48 13.49
CA PRO A 19 2.96 8.54 14.19
C PRO A 19 3.47 9.99 14.33
N ASP A 20 3.91 10.35 15.53
CA ASP A 20 4.56 11.64 15.78
C ASP A 20 5.94 11.67 15.10
N GLY A 21 5.99 12.30 13.92
CA GLY A 21 7.18 12.34 13.09
C GLY A 21 7.38 11.09 12.22
N GLY A 22 8.18 11.24 11.16
CA GLY A 22 8.35 10.20 10.14
C GLY A 22 7.15 10.09 9.20
N GLY A 23 7.10 8.98 8.45
CA GLY A 23 6.02 8.63 7.54
C GLY A 23 5.63 7.17 7.71
N LEU A 24 4.64 6.73 6.95
CA LEU A 24 4.27 5.33 6.85
C LEU A 24 4.72 4.78 5.50
N GLU A 25 5.05 3.50 5.48
CA GLU A 25 5.39 2.78 4.25
C GLU A 25 4.75 1.40 4.23
N VAL A 26 4.51 0.89 3.03
CA VAL A 26 3.89 -0.41 2.78
C VAL A 26 4.79 -1.28 1.92
N THR A 27 4.81 -2.57 2.22
CA THR A 27 5.39 -3.61 1.36
C THR A 27 4.29 -4.53 0.84
N PHE A 28 4.44 -5.00 -0.39
CA PHE A 28 3.60 -6.02 -1.01
C PHE A 28 4.37 -7.33 -1.28
N ASP A 29 5.69 -7.35 -1.01
CA ASP A 29 6.65 -8.39 -1.37
C ASP A 29 7.44 -8.87 -0.13
N GLU A 30 6.73 -9.03 0.99
CA GLU A 30 7.27 -9.52 2.26
C GLU A 30 8.43 -8.71 2.86
N GLY A 31 8.54 -7.44 2.48
CA GLY A 31 9.50 -6.49 3.02
C GLY A 31 10.75 -6.30 2.16
N ALA A 32 10.81 -6.88 0.97
CA ALA A 32 11.91 -6.64 0.03
C ALA A 32 11.90 -5.20 -0.50
N THR A 33 10.71 -4.66 -0.79
CA THR A 33 10.51 -3.27 -1.23
C THR A 33 9.49 -2.57 -0.36
N TRP A 34 9.75 -1.30 -0.04
CA TRP A 34 8.86 -0.44 0.72
C TRP A 34 8.50 0.81 -0.07
N HIS A 35 7.22 1.17 -0.03
CA HIS A 35 6.65 2.30 -0.74
C HIS A 35 6.04 3.28 0.26
N GLY A 36 6.35 4.57 0.12
CA GLY A 36 5.79 5.60 0.96
C GLY A 36 4.27 5.69 0.82
N LEU A 37 3.57 5.80 1.95
CA LEU A 37 2.13 6.05 2.00
C LEU A 37 1.89 7.55 2.13
N THR A 38 0.83 8.02 1.47
CA THR A 38 0.27 9.34 1.77
C THR A 38 -0.71 9.21 2.93
N VAL A 39 -0.61 10.08 3.93
CA VAL A 39 -1.59 10.16 5.02
C VAL A 39 -2.49 11.36 4.77
N ILE A 40 -3.81 11.14 4.75
CA ILE A 40 -4.82 12.19 4.64
C ILE A 40 -5.82 11.95 5.75
N ASP A 41 -6.02 12.95 6.59
CA ASP A 41 -6.77 12.82 7.84
C ASP A 41 -6.23 11.61 8.64
N ASP A 42 -7.08 10.62 8.91
CA ASP A 42 -6.71 9.40 9.65
C ASP A 42 -6.57 8.16 8.73
N GLU A 43 -6.35 8.36 7.42
CA GLU A 43 -6.17 7.27 6.46
C GLU A 43 -4.79 7.30 5.80
N ALA A 44 -4.10 6.15 5.84
CA ALA A 44 -2.94 5.92 4.99
C ALA A 44 -3.42 5.36 3.65
N ARG A 45 -2.88 5.88 2.54
CA ARG A 45 -3.26 5.44 1.20
C ARG A 45 -2.10 5.40 0.22
N ILE A 46 -2.27 4.59 -0.81
CA ILE A 46 -1.37 4.53 -1.97
C ILE A 46 -2.16 4.14 -3.22
N LEU A 47 -1.75 4.66 -4.38
CA LEU A 47 -2.32 4.26 -5.65
C LEU A 47 -1.68 2.95 -6.10
N ILE A 48 -2.50 1.92 -6.26
CA ILE A 48 -2.07 0.64 -6.83
C ILE A 48 -2.71 0.42 -8.20
N ALA A 49 -2.03 -0.36 -9.04
CA ALA A 49 -2.49 -0.71 -10.37
C ALA A 49 -2.29 -2.21 -10.63
N GLY A 50 -3.19 -2.78 -11.43
CA GLY A 50 -2.99 -4.09 -12.01
C GLY A 50 -1.89 -4.07 -13.09
N PRO A 51 -1.38 -5.23 -13.51
CA PRO A 51 -0.23 -5.33 -14.40
C PRO A 51 -0.51 -4.86 -15.84
N ASP A 52 -1.78 -4.81 -16.24
CA ASP A 52 -2.22 -4.41 -17.59
C ASP A 52 -2.65 -2.93 -17.64
N ALA A 53 -2.59 -2.21 -16.52
CA ALA A 53 -2.96 -0.79 -16.46
C ALA A 53 -1.91 0.09 -17.15
N THR A 54 -2.33 0.94 -18.09
CA THR A 54 -1.44 1.77 -18.92
C THR A 54 -1.51 3.25 -18.60
N GLY A 55 -0.38 3.97 -18.57
CA GLY A 55 -0.33 5.41 -18.28
C GLY A 55 -0.44 5.71 -16.78
N ASN A 56 0.27 4.91 -15.96
CA ASN A 56 0.25 5.02 -14.51
C ASN A 56 0.88 6.36 -14.08
N PRO A 57 0.23 7.15 -13.20
CA PRO A 57 0.87 8.29 -12.57
C PRO A 57 2.17 7.88 -11.86
N GLY A 58 3.06 8.84 -11.62
CA GLY A 58 4.25 8.60 -10.80
C GLY A 58 3.89 7.98 -9.45
N GLU A 59 4.80 7.15 -8.91
CA GLU A 59 4.67 6.47 -7.61
C GLU A 59 3.56 5.40 -7.52
N THR A 60 2.82 5.13 -8.61
CA THR A 60 1.87 4.01 -8.66
C THR A 60 2.61 2.68 -8.48
N VAL A 61 2.16 1.86 -7.54
CA VAL A 61 2.69 0.51 -7.35
C VAL A 61 1.92 -0.47 -8.24
N VAL A 62 2.63 -1.11 -9.17
CA VAL A 62 2.05 -2.12 -10.06
C VAL A 62 2.17 -3.49 -9.41
N LEU A 63 1.04 -4.11 -9.13
CA LEU A 63 0.99 -5.44 -8.54
C LEU A 63 0.77 -6.49 -9.63
N PRO A 64 1.53 -7.60 -9.65
CA PRO A 64 1.25 -8.71 -10.55
C PRO A 64 -0.09 -9.38 -10.19
N ARG A 65 -0.61 -10.22 -11.09
CA ARG A 65 -1.82 -11.02 -10.82
C ARG A 65 -1.61 -11.89 -9.57
N GLY A 66 -2.68 -12.08 -8.79
CA GLY A 66 -2.70 -12.93 -7.60
C GLY A 66 -2.98 -12.19 -6.31
N PHE A 67 -2.70 -12.87 -5.20
CA PHE A 67 -2.97 -12.39 -3.84
C PHE A 67 -1.75 -11.67 -3.25
N HIS A 68 -1.99 -10.48 -2.72
CA HIS A 68 -1.00 -9.65 -2.04
C HIS A 68 -1.46 -9.37 -0.62
N TYR A 69 -0.52 -9.49 0.31
CA TYR A 69 -0.76 -9.32 1.75
C TYR A 69 0.07 -8.15 2.27
N PRO A 70 -0.36 -6.90 1.99
CA PRO A 70 0.37 -5.71 2.38
C PRO A 70 0.64 -5.64 3.87
N ARG A 71 1.83 -5.15 4.23
CA ARG A 71 2.24 -4.88 5.61
C ARG A 71 2.70 -3.43 5.71
N ILE A 72 2.23 -2.73 6.74
CA ILE A 72 2.53 -1.31 6.97
C ILE A 72 3.44 -1.18 8.18
N ARG A 73 4.43 -0.29 8.10
CA ARG A 73 5.27 0.12 9.22
C ARG A 73 5.51 1.63 9.23
N ALA A 74 5.98 2.14 10.37
CA ALA A 74 6.48 3.51 10.49
C ALA A 74 7.96 3.59 10.05
N THR A 75 8.33 4.63 9.31
CA THR A 75 9.71 4.79 8.82
C THR A 75 10.71 5.07 9.95
N ILE A 76 10.27 5.70 11.03
CA ILE A 76 11.10 6.02 12.20
C ILE A 76 11.19 4.88 13.23
N SER A 77 10.39 3.82 13.06
CA SER A 77 10.37 2.66 13.96
C SER A 77 9.93 1.41 13.20
N PRO A 78 10.78 0.90 12.28
CA PRO A 78 10.41 -0.14 11.32
C PRO A 78 10.17 -1.52 11.95
N GLU A 79 10.53 -1.71 13.21
CA GLU A 79 10.32 -2.95 13.98
C GLU A 79 8.87 -3.12 14.45
N LEU A 80 8.08 -2.04 14.46
CA LEU A 80 6.64 -2.09 14.75
C LEU A 80 5.84 -2.32 13.46
N LEU A 81 5.42 -3.57 13.25
CA LEU A 81 4.35 -3.91 12.31
C LEU A 81 3.06 -3.21 12.77
N VAL A 82 2.62 -2.20 12.04
CA VAL A 82 1.45 -1.38 12.40
C VAL A 82 0.16 -2.13 12.10
N ARG A 83 0.11 -2.96 11.03
CA ARG A 83 -1.03 -3.82 10.70
C ARG A 83 -0.74 -4.77 9.52
N ALA A 84 -1.44 -5.91 9.46
CA ALA A 84 -1.72 -6.57 8.19
C ALA A 84 -2.78 -5.74 7.45
N ALA A 85 -2.45 -5.23 6.27
CA ALA A 85 -3.23 -4.22 5.55
C ALA A 85 -4.34 -4.86 4.67
N GLY A 86 -5.00 -5.91 5.17
CA GLY A 86 -5.99 -6.67 4.41
C GLY A 86 -5.42 -7.36 3.17
N GLU A 87 -6.22 -8.19 2.51
CA GLU A 87 -5.81 -8.87 1.27
C GLU A 87 -6.17 -8.02 0.04
N ILE A 88 -5.29 -8.01 -0.97
CA ILE A 88 -5.56 -7.46 -2.29
C ILE A 88 -5.45 -8.59 -3.32
N ASN A 89 -6.53 -8.85 -4.04
CA ASN A 89 -6.57 -9.84 -5.12
C ASN A 89 -6.64 -9.13 -6.48
N VAL A 90 -5.61 -9.30 -7.30
CA VAL A 90 -5.58 -8.83 -8.69
C VAL A 90 -6.04 -9.96 -9.60
N ALA A 91 -7.29 -9.90 -10.06
CA ALA A 91 -8.00 -11.01 -10.72
C ALA A 91 -8.41 -10.69 -12.15
#